data_AF-W4B458-F1
#
_entry.id   AF-W4B458-F1
#
_cell.length_a   1.000
_cell.length_b   1.000
_cell.length_c   1.000
_cell.angle_alpha   90.00
_cell.angle_beta   90.00
_cell.angle_gamma   90.00
#
_symmetry.space_group_name_H-M   'P 1'
#
loop_
_entity.id
_entity.type
_entity.pdbx_description
1 polymer ?
#
loop_
_entity_poly.entity_id
_entity_poly.type
_entity_poly.pdbx_seq_one_letter_code
_entity_poly.pdbx_strand_id
1 'polypeptide(L)'
;MQTIYMKETVNGYEKGRLVEMEYVDALQIQGQGKGILVEAGQDIQRSIAEKVAKYREDYRAMINSDDPVYKVEGAIDYYTKQMQEKLEKEVAELNEQWKLTYAGMRKAADEDAAKQRRYLTESEKESAKQHATKAAQALKYGNDPSVLEELVRLAPQMPNGQKLALLDELERIEIAANGKHDGLIKRLYSELSSVIEEDMLAVKIVDLLADRSVDFSFRTLKITHPTYKHLKINTHNNQSVGTHVSMGAV
;
A
#
# COMPACT_ATOMS: atom_id res chain seq x y z
N MET A 1 -1.61 17.95 6.30
CA MET A 1 -0.94 16.88 5.54
C MET A 1 -1.96 15.92 4.96
N GLN A 2 -1.76 15.53 3.70
CA GLN A 2 -2.55 14.57 2.94
C GLN A 2 -1.71 13.34 2.58
N THR A 3 -2.36 12.18 2.45
CA THR A 3 -1.71 10.96 1.98
C THR A 3 -1.92 10.84 0.48
N ILE A 4 -0.85 10.64 -0.28
CA ILE A 4 -0.91 10.38 -1.71
C ILE A 4 -0.22 9.06 -2.04
N TYR A 5 -0.84 8.26 -2.90
CA TYR A 5 -0.17 7.13 -3.53
C TYR A 5 0.57 7.62 -4.77
N MET A 6 1.86 7.31 -4.86
CA MET A 6 2.70 7.64 -6.00
C MET A 6 3.27 6.37 -6.61
N LYS A 7 3.30 6.30 -7.95
CA LYS A 7 4.05 5.28 -8.70
C LYS A 7 5.46 5.80 -8.94
N GLU A 8 6.48 5.03 -8.55
CA GLU A 8 7.88 5.33 -8.86
C GLU A 8 8.51 4.17 -9.62
N THR A 9 9.26 4.47 -10.68
CA THR A 9 10.05 3.47 -11.39
C THR A 9 11.39 3.31 -10.69
N VAL A 10 11.62 2.18 -10.05
CA VAL A 10 12.91 1.83 -9.42
C VAL A 10 13.49 0.62 -10.13
N ASN A 11 14.66 0.78 -10.75
CA ASN A 11 15.34 -0.28 -11.52
C ASN A 11 14.46 -0.90 -12.63
N GLY A 12 13.59 -0.10 -13.25
CA GLY A 12 12.67 -0.56 -14.29
C GLY A 12 11.39 -1.25 -13.78
N TYR A 13 11.20 -1.35 -12.46
CA TYR A 13 9.96 -1.86 -11.85
C TYR A 13 9.13 -0.70 -11.29
N GLU A 14 7.83 -0.68 -11.58
CA GLU A 14 6.91 0.25 -10.94
C GLU A 14 6.64 -0.19 -9.50
N LYS A 15 7.07 0.63 -8.54
CA LYS A 15 6.78 0.46 -7.12
C LYS A 15 5.88 1.58 -6.64
N GLY A 16 4.75 1.20 -6.08
CA GLY A 16 3.86 2.12 -5.39
C GLY A 16 4.35 2.46 -3.99
N ARG A 17 4.22 3.72 -3.57
CA ARG A 17 4.41 4.11 -2.17
C ARG A 17 3.39 5.14 -1.73
N LEU A 18 3.07 5.14 -0.44
CA LEU A 18 2.29 6.19 0.21
C LEU A 18 3.25 7.28 0.72
N VAL A 19 2.93 8.54 0.42
CA VAL A 19 3.69 9.71 0.85
C VAL A 19 2.76 10.68 1.56
N GLU A 20 3.19 11.22 2.70
CA GLU A 20 2.52 12.35 3.35
C GLU A 20 3.10 13.66 2.81
N MET A 21 2.26 14.58 2.39
CA MET A 21 2.67 15.91 1.93
C MET A 21 1.64 16.99 2.24
N GLU A 22 1.97 18.25 2.02
CA GLU A 22 1.03 19.35 2.21
C GLU A 22 -0.12 19.31 1.19
N TYR A 23 -1.27 19.86 1.57
CA TYR A 23 -2.50 19.77 0.77
C TYR A 23 -2.33 20.33 -0.65
N VAL A 24 -1.62 21.46 -0.76
CA VAL A 24 -1.37 22.15 -2.04
C VAL A 24 -0.50 21.28 -2.95
N ASP A 25 0.55 20.67 -2.40
CA ASP A 25 1.46 19.80 -3.15
C ASP A 25 0.76 18.51 -3.59
N ALA A 26 -0.07 17.93 -2.70
CA ALA A 26 -0.88 16.74 -3.02
C ALA A 26 -1.84 17.00 -4.19
N LEU A 27 -2.54 18.12 -4.18
CA LEU A 27 -3.42 18.53 -5.28
C LEU A 27 -2.64 18.76 -6.58
N GLN A 28 -1.44 19.34 -6.50
CA GLN A 28 -0.60 19.56 -7.67
C GLN A 28 -0.14 18.24 -8.29
N ILE A 29 0.31 17.27 -7.48
CA ILE A 29 0.72 15.94 -7.97
C ILE A 29 -0.47 15.16 -8.53
N GLN A 30 -1.63 15.27 -7.90
CA GLN A 30 -2.87 14.68 -8.41
C GLN A 30 -3.28 15.32 -9.75
N GLY A 31 -3.24 16.65 -9.87
CA GLY A 31 -3.57 17.37 -11.11
C GLY A 31 -2.60 17.07 -12.27
N GLN A 32 -1.38 16.64 -11.96
CA GLN A 32 -0.41 16.14 -12.94
C GLN A 32 -0.61 14.67 -13.31
N GLY A 33 -1.58 13.97 -12.72
CA GLY A 33 -1.81 12.54 -12.92
C GLY A 33 -0.71 11.64 -12.36
N LYS A 34 0.16 12.17 -11.49
CA LYS A 34 1.32 11.45 -10.93
C LYS A 34 1.04 10.77 -9.59
N GLY A 35 -0.15 10.97 -9.03
CA GLY A 35 -0.54 10.34 -7.78
C GLY A 35 -2.04 10.39 -7.53
N ILE A 36 -2.49 9.55 -6.61
CA ILE A 36 -3.89 9.40 -6.22
C ILE A 36 -4.03 9.78 -4.75
N LEU A 37 -4.94 10.69 -4.44
CA LEU A 37 -5.24 11.06 -3.06
C LEU A 37 -5.86 9.86 -2.32
N VAL A 38 -5.32 9.55 -1.15
CA VAL A 38 -5.78 8.45 -0.31
C VAL A 38 -6.36 9.02 0.98
N GLU A 39 -7.69 9.15 1.02
CA GLU A 39 -8.43 9.60 2.19
C GLU A 39 -8.63 8.44 3.18
N ALA A 40 -7.57 8.08 3.92
CA ALA A 40 -7.64 6.99 4.89
C ALA A 40 -6.92 7.34 6.19
N GLY A 41 -7.61 7.11 7.32
CA GLY A 41 -7.02 7.10 8.67
C GLY A 41 -6.62 8.45 9.26
N GLN A 42 -6.65 9.54 8.49
CA GLN A 42 -6.22 10.87 8.92
C GLN A 42 -7.03 11.41 10.09
N ASP A 43 -8.36 11.26 10.06
CA ASP A 43 -9.23 11.72 11.15
C ASP A 43 -8.99 10.93 12.44
N ILE A 44 -8.75 9.63 12.33
CA ILE A 44 -8.42 8.75 13.46
C ILE A 44 -7.06 9.14 14.05
N GLN A 45 -6.05 9.32 13.19
CA GLN A 45 -4.71 9.76 13.59
C GLN A 45 -4.75 11.13 14.27
N ARG A 46 -5.52 12.09 13.72
CA ARG A 46 -5.74 13.41 14.33
C ARG A 46 -6.40 13.28 15.70
N SER A 47 -7.45 12.47 15.80
CA SER A 47 -8.14 12.22 17.06
C SER A 47 -7.20 11.64 18.12
N ILE A 48 -6.38 10.64 17.77
CA ILE A 48 -5.37 10.08 18.68
C ILE A 48 -4.37 11.16 19.11
N ALA A 49 -3.90 11.99 18.18
CA ALA A 49 -2.97 13.08 18.48
C ALA A 49 -3.57 14.11 19.45
N GLU A 50 -4.84 14.48 19.27
CA GLU A 50 -5.57 15.38 20.17
C GLU A 50 -5.73 14.77 21.57
N LYS A 51 -6.07 13.47 21.67
CA LYS A 51 -6.15 12.77 22.97
C LYS A 51 -4.80 12.72 23.69
N VAL A 52 -3.72 12.46 22.95
CA VAL A 52 -2.34 12.47 23.48
C VAL A 52 -1.92 13.88 23.92
N ALA A 53 -2.26 14.91 23.16
CA ALA A 53 -1.98 16.30 23.51
C ALA A 53 -2.72 16.69 24.80
N LYS A 54 -4.01 16.36 24.89
CA LYS A 54 -4.83 16.59 26.08
C LYS A 54 -4.27 15.87 27.30
N TYR A 55 -3.87 14.60 27.18
CA TYR A 55 -3.21 13.87 28.27
C TYR A 55 -1.98 14.60 28.80
N ARG A 56 -1.12 15.11 27.90
CA ARG A 56 0.09 15.85 28.29
C ARG A 56 -0.25 17.16 28.99
N GLU A 57 -1.29 17.85 28.54
CA GLU A 57 -1.78 19.09 29.14
C GLU A 57 -2.36 18.84 30.54
N ASP A 58 -3.29 17.89 30.66
CA ASP A 58 -3.93 17.50 31.92
C ASP A 58 -2.87 17.05 32.96
N TYR A 59 -1.86 16.28 32.54
CA TYR A 59 -0.78 15.83 33.42
C TYR A 59 0.08 17.00 33.92
N ARG A 60 0.42 17.94 33.04
CA ARG A 60 1.17 19.16 33.44
C ARG A 60 0.35 20.04 34.37
N ALA A 61 -0.95 20.20 34.10
CA ALA A 61 -1.84 20.95 34.95
C ALA A 61 -1.93 20.32 36.35
N MET A 62 -2.04 18.99 36.43
CA MET A 62 -2.07 18.26 37.70
C MET A 62 -0.79 18.44 38.52
N ILE A 63 0.39 18.30 37.90
CA ILE A 63 1.68 18.44 38.63
C ILE A 63 1.90 19.87 39.12
N ASN A 64 1.50 20.86 38.33
CA ASN A 64 1.69 22.27 38.66
C ASN A 64 0.49 22.84 39.44
N SER A 65 -0.50 22.02 39.80
CA SER A 65 -1.69 22.48 40.51
C SER A 65 -1.40 22.71 41.98
N ASP A 66 -1.96 23.79 42.52
CA ASP A 66 -1.93 24.08 43.94
C ASP A 66 -2.99 23.36 44.76
N ASP A 67 -3.85 22.57 44.10
CA ASP A 67 -4.94 21.82 44.73
C ASP A 67 -4.41 20.85 45.80
N PRO A 68 -4.90 20.93 47.06
CA PRO A 68 -4.53 20.02 48.14
C PRO A 68 -4.69 18.53 47.80
N VAL A 69 -5.63 18.19 46.90
CA VAL A 69 -5.89 16.80 46.47
C VAL A 69 -4.65 16.15 45.84
N TYR A 70 -3.83 16.93 45.12
CA TYR A 70 -2.63 16.41 44.46
C TYR A 70 -1.37 16.48 45.34
N LYS A 71 -1.45 17.11 46.51
CA LYS A 71 -0.34 17.22 47.48
C LYS A 71 -0.25 16.03 48.44
N VAL A 72 -1.22 15.12 48.39
CA VAL A 72 -1.23 13.86 49.16
C VAL A 72 -0.27 12.86 48.54
N GLU A 73 0.51 12.17 49.37
CA GLU A 73 1.46 11.14 48.92
C GLU A 73 0.75 10.05 48.09
N GLY A 74 1.28 9.76 46.90
CA GLY A 74 0.71 8.77 45.97
C GLY A 74 -0.54 9.21 45.19
N ALA A 75 -1.12 10.40 45.45
CA ALA A 75 -2.29 10.87 44.72
C ALA A 75 -1.99 11.14 43.24
N ILE A 76 -0.84 11.77 42.94
CA ILE A 76 -0.39 12.03 41.57
C ILE A 76 -0.26 10.72 40.77
N ASP A 77 0.29 9.67 41.37
CA ASP A 77 0.44 8.36 40.72
C ASP A 77 -0.92 7.70 40.46
N TYR A 78 -1.84 7.78 41.43
CA TYR A 78 -3.20 7.26 41.29
C TYR A 78 -3.95 7.93 40.13
N TYR A 79 -3.97 9.26 40.09
CA TYR A 79 -4.66 10.00 39.02
C TYR A 79 -3.95 9.85 37.68
N THR A 80 -2.61 9.81 37.66
CA THR A 80 -1.83 9.50 36.44
C THR A 80 -2.24 8.15 35.88
N LYS A 81 -2.35 7.12 36.72
CA LYS A 81 -2.76 5.77 36.27
C LYS A 81 -4.17 5.76 35.70
N GLN A 82 -5.13 6.45 36.33
CA GLN A 82 -6.48 6.58 35.79
C GLN A 82 -6.49 7.29 34.42
N MET A 83 -5.70 8.34 34.27
CA MET A 83 -5.57 9.05 33.00
C MET A 83 -4.92 8.18 31.92
N GLN A 84 -3.94 7.34 32.28
CA GLN A 84 -3.32 6.39 31.37
C GLN A 84 -4.31 5.33 30.91
N GLU A 85 -5.05 4.70 31.83
CA GLU A 85 -6.06 3.69 31.52
C GLU A 85 -7.16 4.27 30.61
N LYS A 86 -7.58 5.51 30.88
CA LYS A 86 -8.55 6.21 30.03
C LYS A 86 -8.00 6.46 28.63
N LEU A 87 -6.77 6.99 28.51
CA LEU A 87 -6.14 7.23 27.21
C LEU A 87 -5.95 5.93 26.43
N GLU A 88 -5.49 4.87 27.09
CA GLU A 88 -5.32 3.55 26.48
C GLU A 88 -6.62 2.99 25.94
N LYS A 89 -7.71 3.12 26.70
CA LYS A 89 -9.05 2.70 26.26
C LYS A 89 -9.52 3.51 25.05
N GLU A 90 -9.42 4.85 25.10
CA GLU A 90 -9.84 5.71 23.99
C GLU A 90 -9.01 5.45 22.71
N VAL A 91 -7.70 5.22 22.84
CA VAL A 91 -6.85 4.86 21.70
C VAL A 91 -7.17 3.45 21.17
N ALA A 92 -7.48 2.49 22.05
CA ALA A 92 -7.89 1.16 21.62
C ALA A 92 -9.21 1.19 20.82
N GLU A 93 -10.20 1.95 21.26
CA GLU A 93 -11.46 2.15 20.53
C GLU A 93 -11.22 2.75 19.13
N LEU A 94 -10.36 3.77 19.03
CA LEU A 94 -9.98 4.39 17.75
C LEU A 94 -9.20 3.42 16.83
N ASN A 95 -8.35 2.57 17.39
CA ASN A 95 -7.65 1.52 16.64
C ASN A 95 -8.61 0.45 16.12
N GLU A 96 -9.62 0.06 16.90
CA GLU A 96 -10.67 -0.86 16.43
C GLU A 96 -11.51 -0.24 15.31
N GLN A 97 -11.87 1.05 15.43
CA GLN A 97 -12.52 1.78 14.33
C GLN A 97 -11.66 1.76 13.06
N TRP A 98 -10.35 1.99 13.18
CA TRP A 98 -9.43 1.90 12.04
C TRP A 98 -9.43 0.52 11.40
N LYS A 99 -9.39 -0.57 12.20
CA LYS A 99 -9.48 -1.93 11.67
C LYS A 99 -10.75 -2.18 10.88
N LEU A 100 -11.90 -1.68 11.38
CA LEU A 100 -13.19 -1.80 10.68
C LEU A 100 -13.20 -1.01 9.37
N THR A 101 -12.72 0.23 9.40
CA THR A 101 -12.59 1.08 8.20
C THR A 101 -11.67 0.41 7.17
N TYR A 102 -10.51 -0.07 7.60
CA TYR A 102 -9.57 -0.79 6.76
C TYR A 102 -10.19 -2.05 6.14
N ALA A 103 -10.90 -2.87 6.93
CA ALA A 103 -11.57 -4.06 6.43
C ALA A 103 -12.66 -3.72 5.40
N GLY A 104 -13.42 -2.64 5.63
CA GLY A 104 -14.38 -2.10 4.67
C GLY A 104 -13.74 -1.65 3.36
N MET A 105 -12.63 -0.90 3.45
CA MET A 105 -11.84 -0.47 2.29
C MET A 105 -11.28 -1.66 1.51
N ARG A 106 -10.77 -2.68 2.21
CA ARG A 106 -10.26 -3.90 1.57
C ARG A 106 -11.36 -4.63 0.81
N LYS A 107 -12.50 -4.85 1.45
CA LYS A 107 -13.63 -5.51 0.79
C LYS A 107 -14.09 -4.73 -0.45
N ALA A 108 -14.20 -3.41 -0.37
CA ALA A 108 -14.57 -2.58 -1.52
C ALA A 108 -13.53 -2.66 -2.65
N ALA A 109 -12.23 -2.61 -2.33
CA ALA A 109 -11.16 -2.75 -3.31
C ALA A 109 -11.17 -4.13 -3.99
N ASP A 110 -11.40 -5.21 -3.22
CA ASP A 110 -11.51 -6.56 -3.77
C ASP A 110 -12.75 -6.71 -4.66
N GLU A 111 -13.89 -6.10 -4.29
CA GLU A 111 -15.10 -6.08 -5.10
C GLU A 111 -14.93 -5.30 -6.39
N ASP A 112 -14.27 -4.14 -6.36
CA ASP A 112 -14.03 -3.33 -7.55
C ASP A 112 -13.01 -3.99 -8.47
N ALA A 113 -11.94 -4.59 -7.94
CA ALA A 113 -11.03 -5.43 -8.71
C ALA A 113 -11.76 -6.62 -9.36
N ALA A 114 -12.71 -7.24 -8.64
CA ALA A 114 -13.53 -8.32 -9.18
C ALA A 114 -14.53 -7.85 -10.27
N LYS A 115 -15.09 -6.64 -10.15
CA LYS A 115 -15.95 -6.04 -11.19
C LYS A 115 -15.18 -5.70 -12.45
N GLN A 116 -13.99 -5.12 -12.32
CA GLN A 116 -13.12 -4.80 -13.45
C GLN A 116 -12.74 -6.07 -14.23
N ARG A 117 -12.50 -7.18 -13.53
CA ARG A 117 -12.27 -8.50 -14.15
C ARG A 117 -13.51 -9.11 -14.82
N ARG A 118 -14.73 -8.63 -14.56
CA ARG A 118 -15.98 -9.34 -14.91
C ARG A 118 -16.75 -8.81 -16.11
N TYR A 119 -16.38 -7.67 -16.70
CA TYR A 119 -17.09 -7.14 -17.87
C TYR A 119 -16.18 -6.93 -19.06
N LEU A 120 -15.78 -8.04 -19.69
CA LEU A 120 -15.32 -8.03 -21.07
C LEU A 120 -16.55 -8.02 -21.99
N THR A 121 -16.68 -6.99 -22.83
CA THR A 121 -17.71 -6.97 -23.87
C THR A 121 -17.44 -8.07 -24.90
N GLU A 122 -18.49 -8.58 -25.53
CA GLU A 122 -18.32 -9.57 -26.62
C GLU A 122 -17.48 -9.01 -27.77
N SER A 123 -17.55 -7.69 -28.03
CA SER A 123 -16.68 -7.01 -28.99
C SER A 123 -15.20 -7.05 -28.61
N GLU A 124 -14.86 -6.87 -27.34
CA GLU A 124 -13.48 -6.93 -26.87
C GLU A 124 -12.93 -8.36 -26.94
N LYS A 125 -13.74 -9.35 -26.56
CA LYS A 125 -13.37 -10.77 -26.68
C LYS A 125 -13.13 -11.17 -28.13
N GLU A 126 -14.05 -10.81 -29.02
CA GLU A 126 -13.95 -11.16 -30.42
C GLU A 126 -12.75 -10.45 -31.08
N SER A 127 -12.53 -9.16 -30.77
CA SER A 127 -11.37 -8.44 -31.26
C SER A 127 -10.04 -9.06 -30.78
N ALA A 128 -9.93 -9.38 -29.49
CA ALA A 128 -8.76 -10.05 -28.93
C ALA A 128 -8.51 -11.40 -29.59
N LYS A 129 -9.56 -12.21 -29.76
CA LYS A 129 -9.49 -13.51 -30.44
C LYS A 129 -9.04 -13.38 -31.89
N GLN A 130 -9.48 -12.36 -32.62
CA GLN A 130 -9.04 -12.08 -33.98
C GLN A 130 -7.55 -11.73 -34.03
N HIS A 131 -7.08 -10.85 -33.13
CA HIS A 131 -5.66 -10.51 -33.03
C HIS A 131 -4.79 -11.73 -32.70
N ALA A 132 -5.19 -12.52 -31.70
CA ALA A 132 -4.50 -13.74 -31.30
C ALA A 132 -4.48 -14.79 -32.43
N THR A 133 -5.60 -14.96 -33.14
CA THR A 133 -5.68 -15.90 -34.27
C THR A 133 -4.79 -15.46 -35.43
N LYS A 134 -4.79 -14.17 -35.78
CA LYS A 134 -3.93 -13.62 -36.83
C LYS A 134 -2.44 -13.82 -36.49
N ALA A 135 -2.05 -13.51 -35.25
CA ALA A 135 -0.68 -13.70 -34.78
C ALA A 135 -0.28 -15.19 -34.77
N ALA A 136 -1.14 -16.06 -34.23
CA ALA A 136 -0.90 -17.50 -34.19
C ALA A 136 -0.79 -18.12 -35.59
N GLN A 137 -1.61 -17.71 -36.55
CA GLN A 137 -1.52 -18.19 -37.94
C GLN A 137 -0.23 -17.72 -38.63
N ALA A 138 0.14 -16.45 -38.46
CA ALA A 138 1.38 -15.90 -39.03
C ALA A 138 2.61 -16.64 -38.48
N LEU A 139 2.63 -16.94 -37.18
CA LEU A 139 3.71 -17.69 -36.54
C LEU A 139 3.73 -19.16 -36.97
N LYS A 140 2.57 -19.84 -36.95
CA LYS A 140 2.47 -21.28 -37.22
C LYS A 140 2.72 -21.66 -38.68
N TYR A 141 2.21 -20.87 -39.63
CA TYR A 141 2.25 -21.20 -41.05
C TYR A 141 3.21 -20.32 -41.85
N GLY A 142 3.42 -19.07 -41.42
CA GLY A 142 4.32 -18.12 -42.09
C GLY A 142 5.71 -18.02 -41.46
N ASN A 143 5.87 -18.46 -40.21
CA ASN A 143 7.06 -18.17 -39.38
C ASN A 143 7.43 -16.67 -39.44
N ASP A 144 6.41 -15.81 -39.50
CA ASP A 144 6.54 -14.37 -39.67
C ASP A 144 6.23 -13.66 -38.34
N PRO A 145 7.24 -13.05 -37.68
CA PRO A 145 7.04 -12.34 -36.42
C PRO A 145 6.43 -10.95 -36.60
N SER A 146 6.31 -10.42 -37.83
CA SER A 146 5.87 -9.03 -38.08
C SER A 146 4.51 -8.70 -37.45
N VAL A 147 3.58 -9.67 -37.48
CA VAL A 147 2.26 -9.53 -36.87
C VAL A 147 2.34 -9.48 -35.34
N LEU A 148 3.25 -10.24 -34.73
CA LEU A 148 3.50 -10.20 -33.29
C LEU A 148 4.18 -8.89 -32.88
N GLU A 149 5.11 -8.39 -33.68
CA GLU A 149 5.76 -7.09 -33.47
C GLU A 149 4.76 -5.94 -33.57
N GLU A 150 3.86 -5.99 -34.56
CA GLU A 150 2.76 -5.03 -34.69
C GLU A 150 1.84 -5.10 -33.47
N LEU A 151 1.52 -6.31 -33.00
CA LEU A 151 0.68 -6.50 -31.82
C LEU A 151 1.33 -5.92 -30.55
N VAL A 152 2.64 -6.13 -30.35
CA VAL A 152 3.40 -5.51 -29.26
C VAL A 152 3.32 -3.98 -29.34
N ARG A 153 3.42 -3.40 -30.54
CA ARG A 153 3.34 -1.95 -30.74
C ARG A 153 1.94 -1.38 -30.48
N LEU A 154 0.89 -2.15 -30.80
CA LEU A 154 -0.50 -1.75 -30.60
C LEU A 154 -0.98 -1.96 -29.18
N ALA A 155 -0.45 -2.96 -28.47
CA ALA A 155 -0.87 -3.33 -27.12
C ALA A 155 -0.98 -2.14 -26.17
N PRO A 156 -0.01 -1.19 -26.07
CA PRO A 156 -0.13 -0.03 -25.17
C PRO A 156 -1.38 0.83 -25.41
N GLN A 157 -1.84 0.92 -26.66
CA GLN A 157 -2.96 1.77 -27.09
C GLN A 157 -4.32 1.07 -27.01
N MET A 158 -4.34 -0.23 -26.72
CA MET A 158 -5.59 -0.98 -26.60
C MET A 158 -6.35 -0.59 -25.32
N PRO A 159 -7.69 -0.58 -25.35
CA PRO A 159 -8.51 -0.48 -24.14
C PRO A 159 -8.20 -1.61 -23.16
N ASN A 160 -8.37 -1.34 -21.86
CA ASN A 160 -8.05 -2.29 -20.79
C ASN A 160 -8.80 -3.62 -20.93
N GLY A 161 -10.08 -3.60 -21.30
CA GLY A 161 -10.84 -4.83 -21.56
C GLY A 161 -10.27 -5.65 -22.72
N GLN A 162 -9.87 -5.01 -23.82
CA GLN A 162 -9.23 -5.71 -24.94
C GLN A 162 -7.86 -6.29 -24.56
N LYS A 163 -7.07 -5.58 -23.73
CA LYS A 163 -5.78 -6.09 -23.22
C LYS A 163 -5.97 -7.33 -22.35
N LEU A 164 -6.95 -7.33 -21.44
CA LEU A 164 -7.29 -8.48 -20.60
C LEU A 164 -7.76 -9.67 -21.44
N ALA A 165 -8.67 -9.44 -22.39
CA ALA A 165 -9.14 -10.49 -23.29
C ALA A 165 -8.01 -11.08 -24.15
N LEU A 166 -7.03 -10.26 -24.56
CA LEU A 166 -5.87 -10.72 -25.31
C LEU A 166 -4.87 -11.49 -24.43
N LEU A 167 -4.79 -11.15 -23.15
CA LEU A 167 -4.00 -11.90 -22.17
C LEU A 167 -4.53 -13.33 -22.00
N ASP A 168 -5.86 -13.52 -21.98
CA ASP A 168 -6.49 -14.84 -21.93
C ASP A 168 -6.19 -15.69 -23.17
N GLU A 169 -5.96 -15.06 -24.33
CA GLU A 169 -5.65 -15.74 -25.60
C GLU A 169 -4.13 -15.90 -25.84
N LEU A 170 -3.28 -15.44 -24.93
CA LEU A 170 -1.81 -15.41 -25.11
C LEU A 170 -1.22 -16.83 -25.25
N GLU A 171 -1.79 -17.81 -24.54
CA GLU A 171 -1.41 -19.22 -24.65
C GLU A 171 -1.52 -19.73 -26.10
N ARG A 172 -2.52 -19.28 -26.87
CA ARG A 172 -2.67 -19.66 -28.28
C ARG A 172 -1.49 -19.15 -29.11
N ILE A 173 -1.00 -17.94 -28.83
CA ILE A 173 0.15 -17.35 -29.51
C ILE A 173 1.43 -18.11 -29.12
N GLU A 174 1.60 -18.42 -27.83
CA GLU A 174 2.75 -19.18 -27.32
C GLU A 174 2.85 -20.58 -27.95
N ILE A 175 1.73 -21.32 -27.97
CA ILE A 175 1.66 -22.64 -28.59
C ILE A 175 2.00 -22.55 -30.09
N ALA A 176 1.51 -21.53 -30.79
CA ALA A 176 1.80 -21.33 -32.20
C ALA A 176 3.26 -20.96 -32.48
N ALA A 177 3.89 -20.24 -31.57
CA ALA A 177 5.30 -19.86 -31.66
C ALA A 177 6.25 -21.04 -31.40
N ASN A 178 5.81 -22.06 -30.65
CA ASN A 178 6.53 -23.30 -30.38
C ASN A 178 7.98 -23.06 -29.87
N GLY A 179 8.12 -22.15 -28.91
CA GLY A 179 9.41 -21.76 -28.30
C GLY A 179 10.28 -20.83 -29.16
N LYS A 180 9.76 -20.30 -30.27
CA LYS A 180 10.40 -19.24 -31.05
C LYS A 180 9.84 -17.88 -30.62
N HIS A 181 10.62 -16.81 -30.79
CA HIS A 181 10.18 -15.43 -30.53
C HIS A 181 9.80 -15.11 -29.06
N ASP A 182 10.28 -15.89 -28.08
CA ASP A 182 10.03 -15.69 -26.64
C ASP A 182 10.25 -14.25 -26.16
N GLY A 183 11.24 -13.55 -26.72
CA GLY A 183 11.50 -12.14 -26.37
C GLY A 183 10.34 -11.20 -26.71
N LEU A 184 9.67 -11.42 -27.85
CA LEU A 184 8.51 -10.63 -28.27
C LEU A 184 7.26 -10.99 -27.47
N ILE A 185 7.07 -12.29 -27.18
CA ILE A 185 5.97 -12.76 -26.34
C ILE A 185 6.09 -12.19 -24.93
N LYS A 186 7.29 -12.21 -24.33
CA LYS A 186 7.54 -11.60 -23.01
C LYS A 186 7.26 -10.09 -23.00
N ARG A 187 7.61 -9.37 -24.07
CA ARG A 187 7.25 -7.95 -24.21
C ARG A 187 5.75 -7.76 -24.31
N LEU A 188 5.06 -8.53 -25.15
CA LEU A 188 3.61 -8.47 -25.27
C LEU A 188 2.94 -8.74 -23.91
N TYR A 189 3.38 -9.78 -23.21
CA TYR A 189 2.89 -10.09 -21.87
C TYR A 189 3.06 -8.91 -20.91
N SER A 190 4.24 -8.27 -20.90
CA SER A 190 4.50 -7.09 -20.06
C SER A 190 3.58 -5.91 -20.38
N GLU A 191 3.26 -5.68 -21.65
CA GLU A 191 2.36 -4.60 -22.06
C GLU A 191 0.90 -4.91 -21.68
N LEU A 192 0.48 -6.17 -21.79
CA LEU A 192 -0.89 -6.59 -21.44
C LEU A 192 -1.10 -6.69 -19.93
N SER A 193 -0.08 -7.11 -19.18
CA SER A 193 -0.13 -7.23 -17.72
C SER A 193 -0.18 -5.88 -17.00
N SER A 194 0.16 -4.78 -17.69
CA SER A 194 0.01 -3.41 -17.16
C SER A 194 -1.42 -3.12 -16.67
N VAL A 195 -2.44 -3.71 -17.30
CA VAL A 195 -3.84 -3.55 -16.90
C VAL A 195 -4.14 -4.24 -15.58
N ILE A 196 -3.55 -5.41 -15.34
CA ILE A 196 -3.68 -6.10 -14.05
C ILE A 196 -3.06 -5.24 -12.94
N GLU A 197 -1.99 -4.50 -13.25
CA GLU A 197 -1.34 -3.62 -12.27
C GLU A 197 -2.16 -2.38 -11.94
N GLU A 198 -2.93 -1.84 -12.90
CA GLU A 198 -3.87 -0.75 -12.71
C GLU A 198 -5.19 -1.19 -12.07
N ASP A 199 -5.73 -2.35 -12.43
CA ASP A 199 -6.96 -2.88 -11.86
C ASP A 199 -6.78 -3.28 -10.38
N MET A 200 -5.58 -3.74 -10.03
CA MET A 200 -5.20 -4.04 -8.65
C MET A 200 -4.76 -2.80 -7.87
N LEU A 201 -4.84 -1.60 -8.45
CA LEU A 201 -4.33 -0.38 -7.82
C LEU A 201 -5.01 -0.07 -6.49
N ALA A 202 -6.34 -0.22 -6.44
CA ALA A 202 -7.10 -0.05 -5.20
C ALA A 202 -6.64 -1.05 -4.12
N VAL A 203 -6.45 -2.33 -4.50
CA VAL A 203 -5.97 -3.38 -3.60
C VAL A 203 -4.55 -3.07 -3.11
N LYS A 204 -3.65 -2.66 -4.01
CA LYS A 204 -2.27 -2.25 -3.68
C LYS A 204 -2.23 -1.04 -2.73
N ILE A 205 -3.09 -0.05 -2.93
CA ILE A 205 -3.20 1.11 -2.04
C ILE A 205 -3.64 0.66 -0.64
N VAL A 206 -4.66 -0.21 -0.57
CA VAL A 206 -5.13 -0.74 0.71
C VAL A 206 -4.07 -1.61 1.38
N ASP A 207 -3.37 -2.49 0.65
CA ASP A 207 -2.26 -3.27 1.19
C ASP A 207 -1.19 -2.37 1.82
N LEU A 208 -0.82 -1.27 1.17
CA LEU A 208 0.13 -0.29 1.72
C LEU A 208 -0.41 0.44 2.96
N LEU A 209 -1.73 0.57 3.11
CA LEU A 209 -2.34 1.14 4.32
C LEU A 209 -2.31 0.13 5.49
N ALA A 210 -2.23 -1.17 5.24
CA ALA A 210 -2.17 -2.19 6.28
C ALA A 210 -0.95 -2.02 7.19
N ASP A 211 0.18 -1.66 6.58
CA ASP A 211 1.45 -1.42 7.28
C ASP A 211 1.47 -0.07 8.02
N ARG A 212 0.47 0.79 7.77
CA ARG A 212 0.40 2.12 8.37
C ARG A 212 -0.40 2.09 9.67
N SER A 213 0.34 2.21 10.74
CA SER A 213 -0.16 2.45 12.09
C SER A 213 -0.69 3.89 12.27
N VAL A 214 -1.95 4.05 12.68
CA VAL A 214 -2.59 5.36 12.96
C VAL A 214 -2.26 5.93 14.34
N ASP A 215 -1.67 5.12 15.23
CA ASP A 215 -1.41 5.43 16.64
C ASP A 215 -0.01 5.99 16.93
N PHE A 216 0.67 6.53 15.91
CA PHE A 216 2.06 7.01 16.02
C PHE A 216 2.29 7.95 17.21
N SER A 217 1.45 8.98 17.37
CA SER A 217 1.54 9.93 18.49
C SER A 217 1.46 9.25 19.87
N PHE A 218 0.63 8.21 19.98
CA PHE A 218 0.49 7.45 21.22
C PHE A 218 1.71 6.55 21.47
N ARG A 219 2.24 5.86 20.45
CA ARG A 219 3.50 5.11 20.59
C ARG A 219 4.67 6.01 20.97
N THR A 220 4.78 7.20 20.37
CA THR A 220 5.77 8.20 20.78
C THR A 220 5.59 8.62 22.23
N LEU A 221 4.35 8.86 22.69
CA LEU A 221 4.08 9.15 24.09
C LEU A 221 4.58 8.04 25.02
N LYS A 222 4.28 6.76 24.71
CA LYS A 222 4.71 5.62 25.54
C LYS A 222 6.23 5.52 25.69
N ILE A 223 6.99 5.93 24.66
CA ILE A 223 8.46 5.90 24.65
C ILE A 223 9.05 7.12 25.38
N THR A 224 8.45 8.30 25.17
CA THR A 224 9.07 9.59 25.54
C THR A 224 8.59 10.14 26.87
N HIS A 225 7.38 9.80 27.31
CA HIS A 225 6.76 10.43 28.46
C HIS A 225 7.12 9.69 29.77
N PRO A 226 7.54 10.41 30.84
CA PRO A 226 8.00 9.80 32.09
C PRO A 226 7.01 8.81 32.70
N THR A 227 5.72 9.13 32.65
CA THR A 227 4.64 8.30 33.21
C THR A 227 4.56 6.91 32.57
N TYR A 228 5.01 6.75 31.33
CA TYR A 228 5.02 5.47 30.60
C TYR A 228 6.39 4.79 30.58
N LYS A 229 7.44 5.47 31.09
CA LYS A 229 8.84 5.03 31.03
C LYS A 229 9.16 3.85 31.97
N HIS A 230 8.16 3.26 32.63
CA HIS A 230 8.30 2.11 33.52
C HIS A 230 8.08 0.74 32.86
N LEU A 231 7.87 0.68 31.54
CA LEU A 231 7.98 -0.57 30.81
C LEU A 231 9.47 -0.91 30.65
N LYS A 232 9.96 -1.92 31.38
CA LYS A 232 11.24 -2.58 31.08
C LYS A 232 11.18 -3.00 29.61
N ILE A 233 11.88 -2.28 28.75
CA ILE A 233 12.14 -2.74 27.39
C ILE A 233 12.94 -4.03 27.58
N ASN A 234 12.35 -5.18 27.27
CA ASN A 234 13.08 -6.44 27.14
C ASN A 234 13.97 -6.32 25.90
N THR A 235 15.10 -5.63 26.03
CA THR A 235 16.24 -5.70 25.11
C THR A 235 17.03 -6.97 25.42
N HIS A 236 16.52 -8.11 25.00
CA HIS A 236 17.25 -9.38 24.80
C HIS A 236 16.64 -10.02 23.54
N ASN A 237 17.35 -10.47 22.53
CA ASN A 237 18.75 -10.37 22.18
C ASN A 237 18.83 -10.82 20.70
N ASN A 238 19.13 -9.91 19.77
CA ASN A 238 19.63 -10.30 18.45
C ASN A 238 21.08 -10.76 18.67
N GLN A 239 21.29 -12.06 18.93
CA GLN A 239 22.56 -12.70 18.65
C GLN A 239 22.47 -13.37 17.28
N SER A 240 22.49 -12.57 16.20
CA SER A 240 23.03 -13.05 14.94
C SER A 240 24.56 -12.95 15.06
N VAL A 241 25.16 -14.11 15.30
CA VAL A 241 26.61 -14.32 15.46
C VAL A 241 27.37 -13.65 14.32
N GLY A 242 28.33 -12.82 14.72
CA GLY A 242 29.22 -12.09 13.83
C GLY A 242 30.06 -13.02 12.98
N THR A 243 30.23 -12.58 11.74
CA THR A 243 31.19 -13.04 10.75
C THR A 243 32.61 -13.00 11.32
N HIS A 244 33.23 -14.17 11.51
CA HIS A 244 34.68 -14.31 11.55
C HIS A 244 35.11 -15.17 10.36
N VAL A 245 35.44 -14.51 9.25
CA VAL A 245 36.28 -15.12 8.21
C VAL A 245 37.71 -14.70 8.53
N SER A 246 38.46 -15.65 9.08
CA SER A 246 39.91 -15.62 9.18
C SER A 246 40.50 -15.66 7.76
N MET A 247 40.98 -14.52 7.26
CA MET A 247 41.98 -14.53 6.19
C MET A 247 43.38 -14.57 6.83
N GLY A 248 44.14 -15.56 6.38
CA GLY A 248 45.44 -15.92 6.90
C GLY A 248 46.53 -14.88 6.69
N ALA A 249 47.56 -15.01 7.52
CA ALA A 249 48.85 -14.42 7.32
C ALA A 249 49.88 -15.53 7.07
N VAL A 250 50.79 -15.22 6.14
CA VAL A 250 52.00 -15.94 5.67
C VAL A 250 51.77 -16.97 4.58
#